data_AF-A0AAX3SXQ0-F1
#
_entry.id   AF-A0AAX3SXQ0-F1
#
_cell.length_a   1.000
_cell.length_b   1.000
_cell.length_c   1.000
_cell.angle_alpha   90.00
_cell.angle_beta   90.00
_cell.angle_gamma   90.00
#
_symmetry.space_group_name_H-M   'P 1'
#
loop_
_entity.id
_entity.type
_entity.pdbx_description
1 polymer ?
#
loop_
_entity_poly.entity_id
_entity_poly.type
_entity_poly.pdbx_seq_one_letter_code
_entity_poly.pdbx_strand_id
1 'polypeptide(L)'
;MKKSKKIKQDIWIQILTVYLDKNDNVSGIEFKITPVGSFYHDYIFVSFDEKGKITNDLKENIETYKEQDKEDDFYLDFKVVKNFYQTLMNLQNKQKNNN
;
A
#
# COMPACT_ATOMS: atom_id res chain seq x y z
N MET A 1 22.76 -15.24 8.44
CA MET A 1 21.28 -15.24 8.51
C MET A 1 20.79 -13.85 8.91
N LYS A 2 20.01 -13.17 8.07
CA LYS A 2 19.28 -11.96 8.50
C LYS A 2 18.18 -12.42 9.47
N LYS A 3 18.22 -11.95 10.73
CA LYS A 3 17.14 -12.18 11.70
C LYS A 3 15.85 -11.57 11.13
N SER A 4 14.78 -12.36 11.04
CA SER A 4 13.44 -11.86 10.75
C SER A 4 13.05 -10.89 11.87
N LYS A 5 12.86 -9.61 11.53
CA LYS A 5 12.34 -8.63 12.49
C LYS A 5 10.83 -8.83 12.57
N LYS A 6 10.34 -9.17 13.76
CA LYS A 6 8.90 -9.21 14.02
C LYS A 6 8.38 -7.78 13.95
N ILE A 7 7.35 -7.56 13.15
CA ILE A 7 6.63 -6.30 13.12
C ILE A 7 5.77 -6.26 14.40
N LYS A 8 5.80 -5.15 15.14
CA LYS A 8 5.05 -5.03 16.40
C LYS A 8 3.55 -4.82 16.18
N GLN A 9 3.17 -4.38 15.00
CA GLN A 9 1.82 -4.00 14.64
C GLN A 9 1.27 -4.94 13.56
N ASP A 10 0.03 -5.38 13.76
CA ASP A 10 -0.69 -6.10 12.72
C ASP A 10 -1.07 -5.13 11.59
N ILE A 11 -0.99 -5.62 10.36
CA ILE A 11 -1.36 -4.86 9.16
C ILE A 11 -2.54 -5.54 8.47
N TRP A 12 -3.42 -4.75 7.87
CA TRP A 12 -4.48 -5.23 7.02
C TRP A 12 -4.20 -4.91 5.57
N ILE A 13 -4.41 -5.90 4.71
CA ILE A 13 -4.46 -5.73 3.26
C ILE A 13 -5.92 -5.89 2.87
N GLN A 14 -6.51 -4.83 2.34
CA GLN A 14 -7.88 -4.84 1.89
C GLN A 14 -7.90 -4.78 0.38
N ILE A 15 -8.40 -5.85 -0.25
CA ILE A 15 -8.73 -5.85 -1.67
C ILE A 15 -10.06 -5.12 -1.83
N LEU A 16 -10.08 -4.07 -2.64
CA LEU A 16 -11.23 -3.20 -2.85
C LEU A 16 -12.00 -3.64 -4.08
N THR A 17 -11.27 -3.84 -5.17
CA THR A 17 -11.84 -4.13 -6.48
C THR A 17 -10.99 -5.19 -7.16
N VAL A 18 -11.65 -6.18 -7.74
CA VAL A 18 -11.04 -7.13 -8.67
C VAL A 18 -11.65 -6.86 -10.04
N TYR A 19 -10.80 -6.51 -11.00
CA TYR A 19 -11.20 -6.28 -12.37
C TYR A 19 -11.12 -7.60 -13.14
N LEU A 20 -12.15 -7.89 -13.93
CA LEU A 20 -12.20 -9.06 -14.81
C LEU A 20 -12.11 -8.62 -16.28
N ASP A 21 -11.51 -9.46 -17.11
CA ASP A 21 -11.57 -9.32 -18.57
C ASP A 21 -12.89 -9.88 -19.13
N LYS A 22 -13.06 -9.82 -20.45
CA LYS A 22 -14.24 -10.32 -21.16
C LYS A 22 -14.45 -11.85 -21.07
N ASN A 23 -13.47 -12.58 -20.55
CA ASN A 23 -13.47 -14.04 -20.39
C ASN A 23 -13.50 -14.45 -18.91
N ASP A 24 -13.85 -13.51 -18.01
CA ASP A 24 -13.90 -13.70 -16.56
C ASP A 24 -12.53 -14.02 -15.90
N ASN A 25 -11.41 -13.71 -16.56
CA ASN A 25 -10.09 -13.78 -15.93
C ASN A 25 -9.79 -12.50 -15.15
N VAL A 26 -9.03 -12.61 -14.06
CA VAL A 26 -8.54 -11.43 -13.32
C VAL A 26 -7.60 -10.61 -14.21
N SER A 27 -8.00 -9.38 -14.52
CA SER A 27 -7.25 -8.40 -15.31
C SER A 27 -6.59 -7.32 -14.45
N GLY A 28 -6.98 -7.21 -13.18
CA GLY A 28 -6.35 -6.30 -12.25
C GLY A 28 -6.91 -6.39 -10.85
N ILE A 29 -6.16 -5.83 -9.90
CA ILE A 29 -6.55 -5.78 -8.48
C ILE A 29 -6.23 -4.40 -7.94
N GLU A 30 -7.18 -3.83 -7.22
CA GLU A 30 -6.97 -2.65 -6.40
C GLU A 30 -7.01 -3.02 -4.91
N PHE A 31 -6.02 -2.55 -4.15
CA PHE A 31 -5.98 -2.77 -2.71
C PHE A 31 -5.41 -1.56 -1.96
N LYS A 32 -5.62 -1.56 -0.63
CA LYS A 32 -4.92 -0.68 0.31
C LYS A 32 -4.27 -1.49 1.44
N ILE A 33 -3.21 -0.94 2.02
CA ILE A 33 -2.59 -1.48 3.23
C ILE A 33 -2.72 -0.48 4.35
N THR A 34 -3.21 -0.93 5.49
CA THR A 34 -3.46 -0.08 6.66
C THR A 34 -2.95 -0.78 7.92
N PRO A 35 -2.57 -0.02 8.96
CA PRO A 35 -2.43 -0.59 10.28
C PRO A 35 -3.79 -1.05 10.83
N VAL A 36 -3.80 -2.12 11.63
CA VAL A 36 -5.03 -2.59 12.29
C VAL A 36 -5.61 -1.47 13.16
N GLY A 37 -6.91 -1.20 12.99
CA GLY A 37 -7.61 -0.14 13.71
C GLY A 37 -7.72 1.20 12.96
N SER A 38 -6.99 1.38 11.86
CA SER A 38 -7.06 2.61 11.04
C SER A 38 -8.02 2.52 9.85
N PHE A 39 -8.97 1.60 9.88
CA PHE A 39 -9.77 1.24 8.69
C PHE A 39 -10.45 2.43 7.99
N TYR A 40 -10.84 3.44 8.78
CA TYR A 40 -11.59 4.62 8.34
C TYR A 40 -10.73 5.76 7.80
N HIS A 41 -9.40 5.64 7.78
CA HIS A 41 -8.56 6.68 7.21
C HIS A 41 -8.45 6.47 5.70
N ASP A 42 -8.43 7.58 4.96
CA ASP A 42 -8.10 7.57 3.54
C ASP A 42 -6.65 7.11 3.41
N TYR A 43 -6.42 5.98 2.76
CA TYR A 43 -5.08 5.48 2.48
C TYR A 43 -4.92 5.31 0.98
N ILE A 44 -3.69 5.50 0.52
CA ILE A 44 -3.31 5.37 -0.88
C ILE A 44 -3.78 4.02 -1.43
N PHE A 45 -4.62 4.04 -2.45
CA PHE A 45 -5.00 2.84 -3.19
C PHE A 45 -3.86 2.45 -4.14
N VAL A 46 -3.69 1.15 -4.36
CA VAL A 46 -2.70 0.62 -5.30
C VAL A 46 -3.44 -0.29 -6.27
N SER A 47 -3.38 0.07 -7.54
CA SER A 47 -3.95 -0.70 -8.65
C SER A 47 -2.86 -1.39 -9.44
N PHE A 48 -3.01 -2.69 -9.65
CA PHE A 48 -2.15 -3.51 -10.51
C PHE A 48 -2.93 -4.06 -11.71
N ASP A 49 -2.27 -4.14 -12.86
CA ASP A 49 -2.75 -4.93 -14.01
C ASP A 49 -2.35 -6.40 -13.90
N GLU A 50 -2.77 -7.22 -14.87
CA GLU A 50 -2.48 -8.66 -14.93
C GLU A 50 -1.00 -9.00 -15.05
N LYS A 51 -0.15 -8.02 -15.40
CA LYS A 51 1.31 -8.15 -15.51
C LYS A 51 2.04 -7.67 -14.27
N GLY A 52 1.31 -7.22 -13.24
CA GLY A 52 1.90 -6.65 -12.03
C GLY A 52 2.47 -5.25 -12.24
N LYS A 53 2.02 -4.51 -13.25
CA LYS A 53 2.34 -3.09 -13.41
C LYS A 53 1.41 -2.25 -12.55
N ILE A 54 1.97 -1.27 -11.85
CA ILE A 54 1.17 -0.29 -11.10
C ILE A 54 0.54 0.69 -12.09
N THR A 55 -0.79 0.77 -12.11
CA THR A 55 -1.56 1.53 -13.13
C THR A 55 -2.00 2.91 -12.66
N ASN A 56 -2.21 3.12 -11.36
CA ASN A 56 -2.56 4.42 -10.80
C ASN A 56 -1.31 5.20 -10.35
N ASP A 57 -1.33 6.53 -10.38
CA ASP A 57 -0.17 7.32 -9.96
C ASP A 57 -0.08 7.35 -8.43
N LEU A 58 0.96 6.73 -7.86
CA LEU A 58 1.16 6.69 -6.40
C LEU A 58 1.76 8.00 -5.85
N LYS A 59 1.57 9.12 -6.56
CA LYS A 59 2.14 10.44 -6.24
C LYS A 59 1.47 11.16 -5.08
N GLU A 60 0.70 10.47 -4.26
CA GLU A 60 0.28 11.04 -2.98
C GLU A 60 1.48 11.08 -2.04
N ASN A 61 1.79 12.30 -1.60
CA ASN A 61 2.92 12.59 -0.75
C ASN A 61 2.67 11.87 0.58
N ILE A 62 3.23 10.67 0.78
CA ILE A 62 3.01 9.87 2.00
C ILE A 62 3.41 10.61 3.29
N GLU A 63 4.06 11.75 3.16
CA GLU A 63 4.34 12.75 4.19
C GLU A 63 3.09 13.50 4.70
N THR A 64 1.97 13.53 3.96
CA THR A 64 0.69 14.06 4.46
C THR A 64 0.10 13.19 5.57
N TYR A 65 0.47 11.91 5.62
CA TYR A 65 0.24 11.07 6.80
C TYR A 65 1.28 11.44 7.87
N LYS A 66 1.00 12.54 8.58
CA LYS A 66 1.76 12.92 9.76
C LYS A 66 1.63 11.79 10.78
N GLU A 67 2.75 11.37 11.36
CA GLU A 67 2.72 10.64 12.62
C GLU A 67 1.85 11.48 13.56
N GLN A 68 0.67 10.99 13.95
CA GLN A 68 -0.15 11.67 14.94
C GLN A 68 0.70 11.81 16.21
N ASP A 69 0.66 13.01 16.81
CA ASP A 69 1.41 13.33 18.01
C ASP A 69 1.13 12.28 19.10
N LYS A 70 2.17 11.95 19.87
CA LYS A 70 2.26 10.82 20.82
C LYS A 70 1.22 10.81 21.96
N GLU A 71 0.26 11.72 21.95
CA GLU A 71 -0.71 11.93 23.03
C GLU A 71 -2.06 11.22 22.79
N ASP A 72 -2.32 10.69 21.59
CA ASP A 72 -3.48 9.84 21.35
C ASP A 72 -3.14 8.36 21.59
N ASP A 73 -4.00 7.65 22.34
CA ASP A 73 -3.90 6.20 22.67
C ASP A 73 -3.83 5.27 21.44
N PHE A 74 -3.95 5.83 20.23
CA PHE A 74 -3.86 5.18 18.92
C PHE A 74 -2.51 5.41 18.23
N TYR A 75 -1.40 5.26 18.96
CA TYR A 75 -0.06 5.27 18.35
C TYR A 75 0.13 4.05 17.44
N LEU A 76 -0.33 4.18 16.20
CA LEU A 76 -0.21 3.17 15.15
C LEU A 76 1.18 3.34 14.52
N ASP A 77 1.99 2.28 14.48
CA ASP A 77 3.34 2.30 13.89
C ASP A 77 3.27 2.36 12.34
N PHE A 78 2.90 3.54 11.84
CA PHE A 78 2.78 3.86 10.41
C PHE A 78 4.06 3.57 9.62
N LYS A 79 5.20 3.34 10.27
CA LYS A 79 6.50 3.10 9.64
C LYS A 79 6.47 1.93 8.66
N VAL A 80 5.77 0.84 9.00
CA VAL A 80 5.74 -0.36 8.16
C VAL A 80 4.91 -0.10 6.91
N VAL A 81 3.73 0.50 7.07
CA VAL A 81 2.83 0.87 5.97
C VAL A 81 3.53 1.89 5.07
N LYS A 82 4.20 2.89 5.64
CA LYS A 82 5.01 3.88 4.91
C LYS A 82 6.12 3.23 4.10
N ASN A 83 6.87 2.29 4.68
CA ASN A 83 7.91 1.55 3.96
C ASN A 83 7.34 0.71 2.81
N PHE A 84 6.15 0.13 2.98
CA PHE A 84 5.51 -0.65 1.94
C PHE A 84 5.15 0.25 0.74
N TYR A 85 4.44 1.35 0.98
CA TYR A 85 4.08 2.29 -0.08
C TYR A 85 5.31 2.92 -0.75
N GLN A 86 6.34 3.29 0.01
CA GLN A 86 7.61 3.77 -0.56
C GLN A 86 8.25 2.73 -1.49
N THR A 87 8.17 1.45 -1.12
CA THR A 87 8.67 0.34 -1.93
C THR A 87 7.92 0.25 -3.26
N LEU A 88 6.59 0.40 -3.21
CA LEU A 88 5.74 0.40 -4.41
C LEU A 88 5.96 1.62 -5.31
N MET A 89 6.14 2.81 -4.74
CA MET A 89 6.50 4.00 -5.52
C MET A 89 7.84 3.80 -6.24
N ASN A 90 8.83 3.23 -5.55
CA ASN A 90 10.13 2.90 -6.16
C ASN A 90 9.98 1.88 -7.29
N LEU A 91 9.10 0.87 -7.13
CA LEU A 91 8.77 -0.09 -8.18
C LEU A 91 8.12 0.61 -9.38
N GLN A 92 7.12 1.46 -9.16
CA GLN A 92 6.45 2.21 -10.22
C GLN A 92 7.44 3.08 -11.01
N ASN A 93 8.35 3.77 -10.32
CA ASN A 93 9.39 4.59 -10.96
C ASN A 93 10.32 3.73 -11.84
N LYS A 94 10.71 2.54 -11.38
CA LYS A 94 11.49 1.60 -12.19
C LYS A 94 10.70 1.12 -13.42
N GLN A 95 9.41 0.81 -13.26
CA GLN A 95 8.54 0.42 -14.38
C GLN A 95 8.37 1.54 -15.42
N LYS A 96 8.38 2.81 -14.99
CA LYS A 96 8.35 3.98 -15.88
C LYS A 96 9.66 4.18 -16.66
N ASN A 97 10.81 3.91 -16.03
CA ASN A 97 12.14 4.15 -16.63
C ASN A 97 12.66 2.99 -17.51
N ASN A 98 12.07 1.81 -17.41
CA ASN A 98 12.45 0.62 -18.19
C ASN A 98 11.54 0.39 -19.42
N ASN A 99 10.67 1.34 -19.73
CA ASN A 99 9.81 1.39 -20.92
C ASN A 99 10.37 2.41 -21.92
#